data_AF-A0A9P5TH67-F1
#
_entry.id   AF-A0A9P5TH67-F1
#
_cell.length_a   1.000
_cell.length_b   1.000
_cell.length_c   1.000
_cell.angle_alpha   90.00
_cell.angle_beta   90.00
_cell.angle_gamma   90.00
#
_symmetry.space_group_name_H-M   'P 1'
#
loop_
_entity.id
_entity.type
_entity.pdbx_description
1 polymer ?
#
loop_
_entity_poly.entity_id
_entity_poly.type
_entity_poly.pdbx_seq_one_letter_code
_entity_poly.pdbx_strand_id
1 'polypeptide(L)'
;MTERESKVLTGMLDMIFESKETQEGINSDQSKDSSSDESGGIVRGQVDDLFSRLRRFSRRPRKEIDSSTQLFDQKKEGMSFCATDQQLLEWAMREVFDESKRYEEAARKAMTTASTTGTKTELPHLQSPIYSQLIAHLMRTFRVHFRDPNLALFIFNHAQKLSTVSYVFGCSTAAYNELVETRWLAFSDLDGVRVAIEEMNVNGVPFDSRTRKVIDTIRRELGSKEILTGYGEEVQSESWETLAKIEKLLAPKLQTKRRSFVQWKAEVAEVDEDETFDNWSFGDLEKIGNGRSARSTE
;
A
#
# COMPACT_ATOMS: atom_id res chain seq x y z
N MET A 1 4.75 -22.89 4.93
CA MET A 1 3.84 -23.82 4.23
C MET A 1 2.98 -24.46 5.31
N THR A 2 1.66 -24.33 5.23
CA THR A 2 0.77 -24.84 6.29
C THR A 2 0.63 -26.35 6.18
N GLU A 3 0.47 -27.09 7.29
CA GLU A 3 0.32 -28.56 7.29
C GLU A 3 -0.86 -29.07 6.43
N ARG A 4 -1.79 -28.17 6.11
CA ARG A 4 -2.92 -28.45 5.22
C ARG A 4 -2.53 -28.38 3.75
N GLU A 5 -1.58 -27.51 3.40
CA GLU A 5 -1.02 -27.42 2.04
C GLU A 5 -0.13 -28.61 1.72
N SER A 6 0.67 -29.09 2.69
CA SER A 6 1.54 -30.25 2.48
C SER A 6 0.73 -31.52 2.20
N LYS A 7 -0.34 -31.79 2.96
CA LYS A 7 -1.21 -32.96 2.76
C LYS A 7 -1.90 -32.98 1.39
N VAL A 8 -2.25 -31.82 0.85
CA VAL A 8 -2.88 -31.73 -0.48
C VAL A 8 -1.87 -31.98 -1.60
N LEU A 9 -0.64 -31.50 -1.44
CA LEU A 9 0.45 -31.77 -2.38
C LEU A 9 0.86 -33.24 -2.36
N THR A 10 0.93 -33.87 -1.18
CA THR A 10 1.20 -35.31 -1.06
C THR A 10 0.11 -36.12 -1.76
N GLY A 11 -1.17 -35.81 -1.52
CA GLY A 11 -2.28 -36.50 -2.20
C GLY A 11 -2.34 -36.26 -3.72
N MET A 12 -1.85 -35.13 -4.22
CA MET A 12 -1.69 -34.90 -5.67
C MET A 12 -0.55 -35.72 -6.27
N LEU A 13 0.56 -35.87 -5.54
CA LEU A 13 1.70 -36.66 -5.99
C LEU A 13 1.35 -38.15 -6.00
N ASP A 14 0.72 -38.66 -4.94
CA ASP A 14 0.30 -40.07 -4.85
C ASP A 14 -0.63 -40.44 -6.02
N MET A 15 -1.56 -39.55 -6.37
CA MET A 15 -2.46 -39.75 -7.50
C MET A 15 -1.74 -39.73 -8.86
N ILE A 16 -0.71 -38.89 -9.03
CA ILE A 16 0.11 -38.86 -10.26
C ILE A 16 0.96 -40.13 -10.40
N PHE A 17 1.46 -40.67 -9.28
CA PHE A 17 2.26 -41.89 -9.29
C PHE A 17 1.40 -43.16 -9.46
N GLU A 18 0.22 -43.24 -8.83
CA GLU A 18 -0.76 -44.33 -9.05
C GLU A 18 -1.29 -44.34 -10.50
N SER A 19 -1.49 -43.17 -11.10
CA SER A 19 -1.89 -43.06 -12.52
C SER A 19 -0.84 -43.64 -13.46
N LYS A 20 0.44 -43.65 -13.06
CA LYS A 20 1.55 -44.16 -13.87
C LYS A 20 1.71 -45.67 -13.75
N GLU A 21 1.45 -46.25 -12.59
CA GLU A 21 1.42 -47.72 -12.40
C GLU A 21 0.32 -48.39 -13.22
N THR A 22 -0.86 -47.75 -13.36
CA THR A 22 -1.94 -48.28 -14.22
C THR A 22 -1.60 -48.26 -15.72
N GLN A 23 -0.58 -47.52 -16.15
CA GLN A 23 -0.17 -47.42 -17.56
C GLN A 23 0.80 -48.54 -17.98
N GLU A 24 1.47 -49.22 -17.03
CA GLU A 24 2.38 -50.34 -17.32
C GLU A 24 1.67 -51.71 -17.38
N GLY A 25 0.40 -51.79 -16.98
CA GLY A 25 -0.39 -53.02 -16.98
C GLY A 25 -1.21 -53.32 -18.25
N ILE A 26 -1.21 -52.45 -19.27
CA ILE A 26 -2.10 -52.56 -20.45
C ILE A 26 -1.33 -52.90 -21.74
N ASN A 27 -0.38 -53.84 -21.65
CA ASN A 27 0.27 -54.44 -22.82
C ASN A 27 0.28 -55.98 -22.70
N SER A 28 -0.90 -56.60 -22.54
CA SER A 28 -1.10 -57.98 -22.97
C SER A 28 -2.56 -58.26 -23.32
N ASP A 29 -2.71 -58.75 -24.55
CA ASP A 29 -3.84 -59.43 -25.19
C ASP A 29 -4.95 -58.67 -25.93
N GLN A 30 -5.04 -59.05 -27.22
CA GLN A 30 -5.97 -58.63 -28.26
C GLN A 30 -7.31 -59.38 -28.16
N SER A 31 -8.43 -58.74 -28.57
CA SER A 31 -9.16 -59.10 -29.81
C SER A 31 -10.51 -58.37 -29.98
N LYS A 32 -10.72 -57.83 -31.20
CA LYS A 32 -11.93 -57.71 -32.07
C LYS A 32 -13.30 -57.40 -31.42
N ASP A 33 -14.19 -56.52 -31.92
CA ASP A 33 -14.47 -56.06 -33.28
C ASP A 33 -15.33 -54.77 -33.26
N SER A 34 -15.35 -54.07 -34.40
CA SER A 34 -15.95 -52.75 -34.75
C SER A 34 -17.49 -52.58 -34.53
N SER A 35 -18.08 -51.39 -34.24
CA SER A 35 -18.17 -50.22 -35.13
C SER A 35 -18.85 -48.97 -34.52
N SER A 36 -18.25 -47.82 -34.85
CA SER A 36 -18.76 -46.46 -35.17
C SER A 36 -19.57 -45.57 -34.19
N ASP A 37 -18.94 -44.41 -34.00
CA ASP A 37 -19.43 -43.04 -33.82
C ASP A 37 -19.61 -42.41 -32.41
N GLU A 38 -18.68 -41.45 -32.22
CA GLU A 38 -18.69 -40.24 -31.41
C GLU A 38 -18.25 -40.28 -29.93
N SER A 39 -17.06 -39.70 -29.76
CA SER A 39 -16.50 -39.07 -28.57
C SER A 39 -15.88 -40.00 -27.52
N GLY A 40 -14.66 -40.44 -27.84
CA GLY A 40 -13.65 -40.80 -26.84
C GLY A 40 -13.37 -39.60 -25.94
N GLY A 41 -14.09 -39.53 -24.82
CA GLY A 41 -13.98 -38.48 -23.80
C GLY A 41 -13.73 -39.08 -22.42
N ILE A 42 -12.78 -40.01 -22.29
CA ILE A 42 -12.30 -40.44 -20.98
C ILE A 42 -11.48 -39.28 -20.38
N VAL A 43 -12.00 -38.74 -19.28
CA VAL A 43 -11.41 -37.76 -18.36
C VAL A 43 -11.31 -36.29 -18.83
N ARG A 44 -12.41 -35.68 -19.29
CA ARG A 44 -12.57 -34.20 -19.14
C ARG A 44 -13.21 -33.80 -17.81
N GLY A 45 -14.19 -34.58 -17.35
CA GLY A 45 -14.96 -34.27 -16.13
C GLY A 45 -14.16 -34.27 -14.83
N GLN A 46 -13.10 -35.09 -14.70
CA GLN A 46 -12.33 -35.19 -13.47
C GLN A 46 -11.29 -34.07 -13.34
N VAL A 47 -10.72 -33.64 -14.47
CA VAL A 47 -9.85 -32.47 -14.53
C VAL A 47 -10.68 -31.19 -14.39
N ASP A 48 -11.88 -31.14 -14.96
CA ASP A 48 -12.84 -30.05 -14.75
C ASP A 48 -13.35 -30.01 -13.29
N ASP A 49 -13.47 -31.15 -12.59
CA ASP A 49 -13.76 -31.19 -11.15
C ASP A 49 -12.56 -30.71 -10.32
N LEU A 50 -11.33 -31.01 -10.75
CA LEU A 50 -10.09 -30.49 -10.15
C LEU A 50 -9.93 -28.98 -10.36
N PHE A 51 -10.17 -28.49 -11.57
CA PHE A 51 -10.15 -27.07 -11.91
C PHE A 51 -11.29 -26.31 -11.25
N SER A 52 -12.47 -26.91 -11.10
CA SER A 52 -13.59 -26.29 -10.39
C SER A 52 -13.39 -26.31 -8.87
N ARG A 53 -12.74 -27.32 -8.30
CA ARG A 53 -12.24 -27.29 -6.91
C ARG A 53 -11.16 -26.23 -6.72
N LEU A 54 -10.16 -26.16 -7.61
CA LEU A 54 -9.11 -25.13 -7.59
C LEU A 54 -9.70 -23.72 -7.74
N ARG A 55 -10.74 -23.55 -8.57
CA ARG A 55 -11.48 -22.29 -8.73
C ARG A 55 -12.32 -21.93 -7.50
N ARG A 56 -12.84 -22.92 -6.77
CA ARG A 56 -13.48 -22.70 -5.46
C ARG A 56 -12.47 -22.26 -4.40
N PHE A 57 -11.23 -22.76 -4.43
CA PHE A 57 -10.15 -22.31 -3.55
C PHE A 57 -9.52 -20.97 -3.99
N SER A 58 -9.62 -20.60 -5.26
CA SER A 58 -9.21 -19.29 -5.79
C SER A 58 -10.23 -18.17 -5.51
N ARG A 59 -11.44 -18.50 -5.01
CA ARG A 59 -12.32 -17.48 -4.45
C ARG A 59 -11.68 -17.00 -3.16
N ARG A 60 -10.92 -15.91 -3.27
CA ARG A 60 -10.47 -15.12 -2.13
C ARG A 60 -11.66 -15.04 -1.17
N PRO A 61 -11.52 -15.44 0.10
CA PRO A 61 -12.58 -15.20 1.07
C PRO A 61 -12.92 -13.72 0.96
N ARG A 62 -14.22 -13.42 0.82
CA ARG A 62 -14.74 -12.05 0.84
C ARG A 62 -14.00 -11.37 1.99
N LYS A 63 -13.10 -10.42 1.68
CA LYS A 63 -12.45 -9.63 2.73
C LYS A 63 -13.61 -9.08 3.55
N GLU A 64 -13.73 -9.50 4.80
CA GLU A 64 -14.60 -8.85 5.75
C GLU A 64 -14.28 -7.36 5.65
N ILE A 65 -15.31 -6.53 5.43
CA ILE A 65 -15.12 -5.10 5.22
C ILE A 65 -14.39 -4.60 6.45
N ASP A 66 -13.16 -4.13 6.26
CA ASP A 66 -12.28 -3.73 7.35
C ASP A 66 -13.02 -2.73 8.24
N SER A 67 -12.97 -2.94 9.55
CA SER A 67 -13.61 -2.08 10.55
C SER A 67 -13.27 -0.59 10.33
N SER A 68 -12.06 -0.31 9.85
CA SER A 68 -11.60 1.02 9.46
C SER A 68 -12.39 1.62 8.29
N THR A 69 -12.77 0.80 7.31
CA THR A 69 -13.52 1.24 6.13
C THR A 69 -14.95 1.59 6.52
N GLN A 70 -15.59 0.78 7.38
CA GLN A 70 -16.93 1.08 7.89
C GLN A 70 -16.95 2.39 8.70
N LEU A 71 -15.93 2.61 9.53
CA LEU A 71 -15.78 3.84 10.30
C LEU A 71 -15.60 5.06 9.38
N PHE A 72 -14.81 4.92 8.31
CA PHE A 72 -14.63 5.98 7.33
C PHE A 72 -15.95 6.32 6.61
N ASP A 73 -16.70 5.30 6.18
CA ASP A 73 -17.99 5.48 5.53
C ASP A 73 -19.00 6.14 6.47
N GLN A 74 -19.07 5.72 7.74
CA GLN A 74 -19.92 6.35 8.75
C GLN A 74 -19.60 7.83 8.94
N LYS A 75 -18.31 8.18 9.06
CA LYS A 75 -17.89 9.58 9.23
C LYS A 75 -18.19 10.39 7.97
N LYS A 76 -18.05 9.80 6.79
CA LYS A 76 -18.42 10.41 5.50
C LYS A 76 -19.93 10.64 5.38
N GLU A 77 -20.76 9.71 5.84
CA GLU A 77 -22.20 9.93 5.97
C GLU A 77 -22.48 11.10 6.92
N GLY A 78 -21.79 11.16 8.07
CA GLY A 78 -21.83 12.30 8.99
C GLY A 78 -21.55 13.64 8.31
N MET A 79 -20.52 13.70 7.46
CA MET A 79 -20.21 14.89 6.65
C MET A 79 -21.32 15.24 5.67
N SER A 80 -21.99 14.25 5.09
CA SER A 80 -23.08 14.47 4.12
C SER A 80 -24.34 15.09 4.73
N PHE A 81 -24.52 14.99 6.06
CA PHE A 81 -25.62 15.66 6.77
C PHE A 81 -25.38 17.17 6.99
N CYS A 82 -24.15 17.66 6.81
CA CYS A 82 -23.83 19.06 7.00
C CYS A 82 -24.30 19.88 5.79
N ALA A 83 -25.23 20.80 6.01
CA ALA A 83 -25.81 21.60 4.92
C ALA A 83 -24.98 22.86 4.61
N THR A 84 -24.25 23.38 5.60
CA THR A 84 -23.38 24.54 5.44
C THR A 84 -21.92 24.19 5.70
N ASP A 85 -21.03 25.00 5.12
CA ASP A 85 -19.59 24.94 5.32
C ASP A 85 -19.22 25.12 6.80
N GLN A 86 -19.87 26.05 7.50
CA GLN A 86 -19.69 26.26 8.93
C GLN A 86 -20.07 25.00 9.75
N GLN A 87 -21.20 24.37 9.44
CA GLN A 87 -21.61 23.14 10.13
C GLN A 87 -20.60 22.01 9.90
N LEU A 88 -20.10 21.87 8.67
CA LEU A 88 -19.06 20.88 8.37
C LEU A 88 -17.75 21.19 9.12
N LEU A 89 -17.38 22.46 9.24
CA LEU A 89 -16.20 22.88 9.98
C LEU A 89 -16.32 22.56 11.47
N GLU A 90 -17.45 22.92 12.10
CA GLU A 90 -17.73 22.61 13.50
C GLU A 90 -17.74 21.09 13.74
N TRP A 91 -18.34 20.33 12.82
CA TRP A 91 -18.30 18.88 12.84
C TRP A 91 -16.86 18.36 12.75
N ALA A 92 -16.04 18.87 11.82
CA ALA A 92 -14.65 18.44 11.66
C ALA A 92 -13.80 18.74 12.90
N MET A 93 -14.01 19.90 13.53
CA MET A 93 -13.36 20.26 14.79
C MET A 93 -13.68 19.25 15.89
N ARG A 94 -14.95 18.89 16.07
CA ARG A 94 -15.38 17.98 17.13
C ARG A 94 -15.06 16.51 16.85
N GLU A 95 -15.28 16.04 15.64
CA GLU A 95 -15.28 14.61 15.31
C GLU A 95 -13.98 14.12 14.70
N VAL A 96 -13.11 15.01 14.23
CA VAL A 96 -11.83 14.64 13.58
C VAL A 96 -10.67 15.17 14.39
N PHE A 97 -10.64 16.48 14.69
CA PHE A 97 -9.51 17.10 15.38
C PHE A 97 -9.54 16.88 16.90
N ASP A 98 -10.69 16.97 17.56
CA ASP A 98 -10.77 16.68 19.00
C ASP A 98 -10.59 15.19 19.32
N GLU A 99 -11.00 14.28 18.42
CA GLU A 99 -10.66 12.85 18.54
C GLU A 99 -9.15 12.65 18.49
N SER A 100 -8.48 13.28 17.52
CA SER A 100 -7.01 13.27 17.40
C SER A 100 -6.31 13.71 18.69
N LYS A 101 -6.78 14.79 19.33
CA LYS A 101 -6.25 15.25 20.64
C LYS A 101 -6.47 14.22 21.74
N ARG A 102 -7.66 13.59 21.79
CA ARG A 102 -7.96 12.56 22.80
C ARG A 102 -7.04 11.35 22.67
N TYR A 103 -6.73 10.90 21.45
CA TYR A 103 -5.77 9.82 21.22
C TYR A 103 -4.37 10.20 21.70
N GLU A 104 -3.93 11.44 21.43
CA GLU A 104 -2.63 11.93 21.88
C GLU A 104 -2.54 12.03 23.40
N GLU A 105 -3.58 12.57 24.06
CA GLU A 105 -3.64 12.63 25.52
C GLU A 105 -3.65 11.24 26.17
N ALA A 106 -4.37 10.28 25.58
CA ALA A 106 -4.41 8.90 26.04
C ALA A 106 -3.03 8.24 25.89
N ALA A 107 -2.36 8.45 24.75
CA ALA A 107 -1.01 7.97 24.52
C ALA A 107 0.00 8.59 25.49
N ARG A 108 -0.09 9.90 25.74
CA ARG A 108 0.79 10.59 26.69
C ARG A 108 0.59 10.07 28.12
N LYS A 109 -0.67 9.85 28.54
CA LYS A 109 -0.99 9.26 29.85
C LYS A 109 -0.40 7.84 29.96
N ALA A 110 -0.59 7.01 28.94
CA ALA A 110 -0.04 5.66 28.91
C ALA A 110 1.50 5.64 28.97
N MET A 111 2.17 6.57 28.29
CA MET A 111 3.63 6.71 28.37
C MET A 111 4.10 7.12 29.77
N THR A 112 3.41 8.07 30.41
CA THR A 112 3.76 8.47 31.79
C THR A 112 3.57 7.30 32.77
N THR A 113 2.47 6.56 32.68
CA THR A 113 2.23 5.39 33.54
C THR A 113 3.25 4.28 33.28
N ALA A 114 3.59 4.01 32.01
CA ALA A 114 4.61 3.02 31.67
C ALA A 114 5.99 3.40 32.22
N SER A 115 6.34 4.70 32.20
CA SER A 115 7.60 5.19 32.76
C SER A 115 7.67 5.04 34.28
N THR A 116 6.55 5.17 34.98
CA THR A 116 6.49 5.07 36.45
C THR A 116 6.36 3.62 36.94
N THR A 117 5.62 2.77 36.22
CA THR A 117 5.30 1.40 36.66
C THR A 117 6.22 0.34 36.05
N GLY A 118 6.98 0.66 35.00
CA GLY A 118 7.95 -0.27 34.37
C GLY A 118 7.34 -1.51 33.71
N THR A 119 6.01 -1.60 33.61
CA THR A 119 5.29 -2.71 33.00
C THR A 119 5.09 -2.45 31.50
N LYS A 120 5.46 -3.44 30.68
CA LYS A 120 5.25 -3.43 29.21
C LYS A 120 3.76 -3.63 28.90
N THR A 121 2.96 -2.61 29.11
CA THR A 121 1.59 -2.56 28.57
C THR A 121 1.65 -2.15 27.10
N GLU A 122 0.79 -2.74 26.28
CA GLU A 122 0.67 -2.38 24.87
C GLU A 122 0.33 -0.90 24.74
N LEU A 123 1.14 -0.18 23.95
CA LEU A 123 0.94 1.26 23.77
C LEU A 123 -0.35 1.50 22.98
N PRO A 124 -1.21 2.43 23.41
CA PRO A 124 -2.44 2.75 22.70
C PRO A 124 -2.11 3.33 21.32
N HIS A 125 -3.01 3.14 20.36
CA HIS A 125 -2.87 3.73 19.03
C HIS A 125 -2.79 5.25 19.12
N LEU A 126 -1.77 5.82 18.46
CA LEU A 126 -1.47 7.25 18.51
C LEU A 126 -2.53 8.10 17.79
N GLN A 127 -3.18 7.53 16.76
CA GLN A 127 -4.21 8.19 15.95
C GLN A 127 -5.18 7.14 15.39
N SER A 128 -6.34 7.63 14.94
CA SER A 128 -7.31 6.83 14.20
C SER A 128 -6.74 6.46 12.81
N PRO A 129 -6.87 5.19 12.36
CA PRO A 129 -6.33 4.75 11.08
C PRO A 129 -6.95 5.47 9.86
N ILE A 130 -8.16 6.02 10.04
CA ILE A 130 -8.89 6.73 8.98
C ILE A 130 -8.56 8.22 8.90
N TYR A 131 -7.76 8.75 9.83
CA TYR A 131 -7.52 10.18 9.98
C TYR A 131 -6.96 10.82 8.70
N SER A 132 -5.94 10.20 8.10
CA SER A 132 -5.35 10.64 6.82
C SER A 132 -6.36 10.77 5.68
N GLN A 133 -7.25 9.78 5.56
CA GLN A 133 -8.26 9.72 4.51
C GLN A 133 -9.37 10.75 4.76
N LEU A 134 -9.74 10.96 6.03
CA LEU A 134 -10.72 11.97 6.44
C LEU A 134 -10.25 13.38 6.12
N ILE A 135 -8.99 13.73 6.43
CA ILE A 135 -8.45 15.06 6.11
C ILE A 135 -8.50 15.32 4.61
N ALA A 136 -8.05 14.36 3.79
CA ALA A 136 -8.14 14.48 2.34
C ALA A 136 -9.60 14.62 1.86
N HIS A 137 -10.52 13.86 2.43
CA HIS A 137 -11.93 13.93 2.07
C HIS A 137 -12.58 15.26 2.47
N LEU A 138 -12.24 15.79 3.65
CA LEU A 138 -12.68 17.10 4.14
C LEU A 138 -12.21 18.22 3.20
N MET A 139 -10.92 18.26 2.87
CA MET A 139 -10.38 19.25 1.94
C MET A 139 -11.10 19.21 0.59
N ARG A 140 -11.32 17.99 0.05
CA ARG A 140 -12.07 17.82 -1.20
C ARG A 140 -13.51 18.29 -1.09
N THR A 141 -14.16 18.05 0.05
CA THR A 141 -15.56 18.45 0.27
C THR A 141 -15.69 19.96 0.35
N PHE A 142 -14.82 20.65 1.08
CA PHE A 142 -14.79 22.12 1.11
C PHE A 142 -14.53 22.71 -0.28
N ARG A 143 -13.57 22.16 -1.02
CA ARG A 143 -13.25 22.65 -2.37
C ARG A 143 -14.37 22.40 -3.39
N VAL A 144 -14.92 21.18 -3.44
CA VAL A 144 -15.83 20.76 -4.52
C VAL A 144 -17.29 21.03 -4.17
N HIS A 145 -17.72 20.70 -2.95
CA HIS A 145 -19.12 20.81 -2.54
C HIS A 145 -19.46 22.24 -2.13
N PHE A 146 -18.66 22.83 -1.22
CA PHE A 146 -18.88 24.18 -0.71
C PHE A 146 -18.21 25.27 -1.54
N ARG A 147 -17.36 24.91 -2.50
CA ARG A 147 -16.61 25.84 -3.36
C ARG A 147 -15.77 26.86 -2.59
N ASP A 148 -15.32 26.49 -1.39
CA ASP A 148 -14.42 27.31 -0.59
C ASP A 148 -13.01 26.69 -0.55
N PRO A 149 -12.10 27.14 -1.43
CA PRO A 149 -10.72 26.68 -1.44
C PRO A 149 -9.92 27.21 -0.25
N ASN A 150 -10.28 28.36 0.35
CA ASN A 150 -9.56 28.91 1.50
C ASN A 150 -9.74 28.01 2.71
N LEU A 151 -10.98 27.55 2.93
CA LEU A 151 -11.28 26.65 4.03
C LEU A 151 -10.61 25.29 3.85
N ALA A 152 -10.51 24.78 2.62
CA ALA A 152 -9.73 23.57 2.33
C ALA A 152 -8.24 23.74 2.70
N LEU A 153 -7.62 24.89 2.39
CA LEU A 153 -6.24 25.19 2.81
C LEU A 153 -6.12 25.33 4.34
N PHE A 154 -7.12 25.96 4.97
CA PHE A 154 -7.16 26.11 6.43
C PHE A 154 -7.18 24.75 7.14
N ILE A 155 -7.99 23.80 6.68
CA ILE A 155 -8.05 22.44 7.23
C ILE A 155 -6.68 21.76 7.23
N PHE A 156 -5.94 21.86 6.11
CA PHE A 156 -4.60 21.30 6.03
C PHE A 156 -3.63 21.97 7.02
N ASN A 157 -3.61 23.29 7.05
CA ASN A 157 -2.77 24.06 7.97
C ASN A 157 -3.12 23.78 9.44
N HIS A 158 -4.40 23.58 9.74
CA HIS A 158 -4.87 23.22 11.08
C HIS A 158 -4.36 21.84 11.48
N ALA A 159 -4.49 20.84 10.60
CA ALA A 159 -3.96 19.49 10.84
C ALA A 159 -2.44 19.49 11.09
N GLN A 160 -1.69 20.33 10.38
CA GLN A 160 -0.25 20.52 10.55
C GLN A 160 0.12 21.17 11.90
N LYS A 161 -0.62 22.21 12.31
CA LYS A 161 -0.34 22.96 13.54
C LYS A 161 -0.91 22.34 14.81
N LEU A 162 -1.81 21.36 14.67
CA LEU A 162 -2.49 20.73 15.80
C LEU A 162 -1.51 20.00 16.72
N SER A 163 -0.74 19.07 16.16
CA SER A 163 0.34 18.37 16.84
C SER A 163 1.26 17.69 15.83
N THR A 164 2.48 17.35 16.25
CA THR A 164 3.44 16.63 15.39
C THR A 164 2.88 15.28 14.95
N VAL A 165 2.13 14.60 15.83
CA VAL A 165 1.49 13.32 15.53
C VAL A 165 0.39 13.52 14.49
N SER A 166 -0.48 14.52 14.67
CA SER A 166 -1.50 14.88 13.68
C SER A 166 -0.87 15.22 12.32
N TYR A 167 0.25 15.93 12.29
CA TYR A 167 0.95 16.24 11.05
C TYR A 167 1.46 14.97 10.34
N VAL A 168 2.17 14.09 11.05
CA VAL A 168 2.76 12.88 10.46
C VAL A 168 1.68 11.91 9.96
N PHE A 169 0.60 11.71 10.71
CA PHE A 169 -0.47 10.78 10.33
C PHE A 169 -1.53 11.40 9.43
N GLY A 170 -1.75 12.72 9.50
CA GLY A 170 -2.78 13.43 8.74
C GLY A 170 -2.32 13.86 7.34
N CYS A 171 -1.09 14.35 7.21
CA CYS A 171 -0.53 14.84 5.96
C CYS A 171 -0.04 13.66 5.08
N SER A 172 -0.99 12.87 4.61
CA SER A 172 -0.75 11.77 3.67
C SER A 172 -0.63 12.26 2.23
N THR A 173 -0.17 11.38 1.32
CA THR A 173 -0.14 11.64 -0.12
C THR A 173 -1.49 12.13 -0.65
N ALA A 174 -2.60 11.59 -0.14
CA ALA A 174 -3.93 12.01 -0.56
C ALA A 174 -4.24 13.46 -0.14
N ALA A 175 -3.88 13.87 1.08
CA ALA A 175 -4.07 15.24 1.56
C ALA A 175 -3.21 16.23 0.77
N TYR A 176 -1.95 15.88 0.48
CA TYR A 176 -1.09 16.71 -0.36
C TYR A 176 -1.60 16.83 -1.81
N ASN A 177 -2.16 15.76 -2.38
CA ASN A 177 -2.77 15.85 -3.71
C ASN A 177 -3.92 16.86 -3.72
N GLU A 178 -4.77 16.85 -2.68
CA GLU A 178 -5.84 17.84 -2.55
C GLU A 178 -5.28 19.25 -2.31
N LEU A 179 -4.18 19.41 -1.55
CA LEU A 179 -3.51 20.69 -1.34
C LEU A 179 -3.01 21.30 -2.66
N VAL A 180 -2.26 20.51 -3.44
CA VAL A 180 -1.71 20.92 -4.74
C VAL A 180 -2.82 21.26 -5.73
N GLU A 181 -3.85 20.41 -5.83
CA GLU A 181 -5.01 20.68 -6.67
C GLU A 181 -5.74 21.98 -6.24
N THR A 182 -5.90 22.22 -4.93
CA THR A 182 -6.58 23.42 -4.44
C THR A 182 -5.79 24.69 -4.76
N ARG A 183 -4.47 24.69 -4.53
CA ARG A 183 -3.60 25.84 -4.83
C ARG A 183 -3.61 26.20 -6.31
N TRP A 184 -3.55 25.20 -7.18
CA TRP A 184 -3.56 25.43 -8.61
C TRP A 184 -4.92 25.88 -9.14
N LEU A 185 -5.99 25.15 -8.84
CA LEU A 185 -7.31 25.42 -9.42
C LEU A 185 -7.92 26.75 -8.92
N ALA A 186 -7.68 27.11 -7.66
CA ALA A 186 -8.27 28.31 -7.08
C ALA A 186 -7.40 29.57 -7.25
N PHE A 187 -6.07 29.43 -7.16
CA PHE A 187 -5.16 30.58 -7.11
C PHE A 187 -4.17 30.63 -8.28
N SER A 188 -4.06 29.56 -9.09
CA SER A 188 -2.99 29.41 -10.09
C SER A 188 -1.59 29.64 -9.52
N ASP A 189 -1.40 29.31 -8.24
CA ASP A 189 -0.17 29.58 -7.48
C ASP A 189 0.85 28.46 -7.72
N LEU A 190 1.76 28.68 -8.67
CA LEU A 190 2.80 27.72 -9.02
C LEU A 190 3.87 27.59 -7.93
N ASP A 191 4.22 28.68 -7.27
CA ASP A 191 5.18 28.67 -6.16
C ASP A 191 4.63 27.89 -4.96
N GLY A 192 3.35 28.07 -4.65
CA GLY A 192 2.67 27.28 -3.63
C GLY A 192 2.63 25.80 -3.95
N VAL A 193 2.47 25.43 -5.22
CA VAL A 193 2.59 24.03 -5.66
C VAL A 193 4.01 23.52 -5.48
N ARG A 194 5.03 24.30 -5.85
CA ARG A 194 6.43 23.94 -5.65
C ARG A 194 6.74 23.66 -4.19
N VAL A 195 6.36 24.57 -3.29
CA VAL A 195 6.56 24.42 -1.85
C VAL A 195 5.87 23.18 -1.31
N ALA A 196 4.64 22.87 -1.75
CA ALA A 196 3.93 21.67 -1.33
C ALA A 196 4.64 20.38 -1.78
N ILE A 197 5.18 20.34 -3.01
CA ILE A 197 5.93 19.18 -3.52
C ILE A 197 7.30 19.04 -2.83
N GLU A 198 7.96 20.14 -2.52
CA GLU A 198 9.19 20.16 -1.71
C GLU A 198 8.91 19.61 -0.31
N GLU A 199 7.81 20.06 0.33
CA GLU A 199 7.38 19.59 1.65
C GLU A 199 7.07 18.08 1.63
N MET A 200 6.39 17.57 0.60
CA MET A 200 6.20 16.12 0.42
C MET A 200 7.53 15.36 0.37
N ASN A 201 8.51 15.88 -0.37
CA ASN A 201 9.82 15.25 -0.51
C ASN A 201 10.62 15.28 0.80
N VAL A 202 10.60 16.40 1.53
CA VAL A 202 11.26 16.55 2.83
C VAL A 202 10.65 15.62 3.87
N ASN A 203 9.32 15.46 3.87
CA ASN A 203 8.62 14.56 4.78
C ASN A 203 8.68 13.08 4.36
N GLY A 204 9.29 12.76 3.21
CA GLY A 204 9.35 11.39 2.70
C GLY A 204 8.00 10.82 2.25
N VAL A 205 7.02 11.68 1.94
CA VAL A 205 5.70 11.27 1.46
C VAL A 205 5.82 10.86 -0.01
N PRO A 206 5.43 9.63 -0.39
CA PRO A 206 5.60 9.16 -1.76
C PRO A 206 4.67 9.91 -2.72
N PHE A 207 5.16 10.16 -3.93
CA PHE A 207 4.39 10.72 -5.02
C PHE A 207 3.54 9.65 -5.71
N ASP A 208 2.25 9.89 -5.84
CA ASP A 208 1.33 8.98 -6.54
C ASP A 208 1.18 9.37 -8.02
N SER A 209 0.67 8.45 -8.82
CA SER A 209 0.16 8.68 -10.17
C SER A 209 -0.80 9.87 -10.25
N ARG A 210 -1.62 10.09 -9.21
CA ARG A 210 -2.49 11.26 -9.12
C ARG A 210 -1.68 12.56 -9.05
N THR A 211 -0.64 12.63 -8.21
CA THR A 211 0.24 13.79 -8.11
C THR A 211 0.83 14.15 -9.48
N ARG A 212 1.31 13.15 -10.23
CA ARG A 212 1.83 13.35 -11.59
C ARG A 212 0.78 13.91 -12.54
N LYS A 213 -0.43 13.34 -12.54
CA LYS A 213 -1.55 13.82 -13.38
C LYS A 213 -1.91 15.28 -13.10
N VAL A 214 -1.86 15.69 -11.83
CA VAL A 214 -2.12 17.09 -11.45
C VAL A 214 -1.05 17.98 -12.07
N ILE A 215 0.24 17.66 -11.90
CA ILE A 215 1.33 18.44 -12.50
C ILE A 215 1.29 18.45 -14.03
N ASP A 216 0.94 17.33 -14.67
CA ASP A 216 0.74 17.28 -16.12
C ASP A 216 -0.39 18.21 -16.58
N THR A 217 -1.43 18.36 -15.75
CA THR A 217 -2.54 19.30 -16.01
C THR A 217 -2.05 20.74 -15.87
N ILE A 218 -1.28 21.05 -14.82
CA ILE A 218 -0.64 22.36 -14.62
C ILE A 218 0.21 22.74 -15.84
N ARG A 219 1.06 21.82 -16.32
CA ARG A 219 1.91 22.02 -17.50
C ARG A 219 1.10 22.36 -18.75
N ARG A 220 -0.01 21.65 -19.00
CA ARG A 220 -0.88 21.91 -20.14
C ARG A 220 -1.59 23.25 -20.04
N GLU A 221 -2.06 23.61 -18.85
CA GLU A 221 -2.73 24.89 -18.61
C GLU A 221 -1.76 26.06 -18.71
N LEU A 222 -0.53 25.93 -18.22
CA LEU A 222 0.52 26.94 -18.38
C LEU A 222 0.84 27.17 -19.86
N GLY A 223 1.10 26.11 -20.62
CA GLY A 223 1.34 26.25 -22.06
C GLY A 223 0.14 26.81 -22.83
N SER A 224 -1.09 26.51 -22.41
CA SER A 224 -2.29 27.07 -23.03
C SER A 224 -2.47 28.56 -22.72
N LYS A 225 -2.22 28.97 -21.46
CA LYS A 225 -2.28 30.37 -21.03
C LYS A 225 -1.18 31.20 -21.71
N GLU A 226 0.01 30.65 -21.84
CA GLU A 226 1.17 31.27 -22.51
C GLU A 226 0.85 31.63 -23.97
N ILE A 227 0.28 30.69 -24.73
CA ILE A 227 -0.14 30.92 -26.12
C ILE A 227 -1.24 32.00 -26.21
N LEU A 228 -2.16 32.03 -25.25
CA LEU A 228 -3.33 32.91 -25.30
C LEU A 228 -3.02 34.36 -24.90
N THR A 229 -2.10 34.57 -23.96
CA THR A 229 -2.00 35.85 -23.25
C THR A 229 -0.80 36.71 -23.66
N GLY A 230 0.22 36.15 -24.31
CA GLY A 230 1.35 36.92 -24.82
C GLY A 230 2.04 37.79 -23.74
N TYR A 231 1.98 37.40 -22.46
CA TYR A 231 2.68 38.09 -21.37
C TYR A 231 4.19 38.13 -21.65
N GLY A 232 4.92 39.09 -21.07
CA GLY A 232 6.35 39.27 -21.33
C GLY A 232 7.17 37.98 -21.10
N GLU A 233 8.17 37.76 -21.98
CA GLU A 233 9.04 36.56 -21.98
C GLU A 233 9.66 36.25 -20.61
N GLU A 234 9.92 37.26 -19.78
CA GLU A 234 10.53 37.11 -18.45
C GLU A 234 9.63 36.33 -17.47
N VAL A 235 8.36 36.70 -17.33
CA VAL A 235 7.42 36.03 -16.39
C VAL A 235 7.12 34.59 -16.84
N GLN A 236 7.15 34.36 -18.15
CA GLN A 236 7.00 33.03 -18.72
C GLN A 236 8.21 32.14 -18.38
N SER A 237 9.42 32.68 -18.51
CA SER A 237 10.65 31.98 -18.16
C SER A 237 10.67 31.54 -16.70
N GLU A 238 10.25 32.40 -15.77
CA GLU A 238 10.20 32.07 -14.34
C GLU A 238 9.20 30.94 -14.02
N SER A 239 8.03 30.96 -14.67
CA SER A 239 6.99 29.94 -14.51
C SER A 239 7.45 28.58 -15.07
N TRP A 240 8.16 28.57 -16.20
CA TRP A 240 8.73 27.34 -16.75
C TRP A 240 9.91 26.82 -15.94
N GLU A 241 10.76 27.69 -15.39
CA GLU A 241 11.87 27.29 -14.54
C GLU A 241 11.38 26.64 -13.25
N THR A 242 10.35 27.21 -12.62
CA THR A 242 9.71 26.63 -11.42
C THR A 242 9.03 25.30 -11.73
N LEU A 243 8.37 25.16 -12.88
CA LEU A 243 7.83 23.87 -13.33
C LEU A 243 8.94 22.83 -13.56
N ALA A 244 10.04 23.20 -14.19
CA ALA A 244 11.19 22.31 -14.39
C ALA A 244 11.80 21.83 -13.05
N LYS A 245 11.83 22.71 -12.04
CA LYS A 245 12.22 22.34 -10.67
C LYS A 245 11.25 21.31 -10.08
N ILE A 246 9.94 21.49 -10.22
CA ILE A 246 8.92 20.53 -9.78
C ILE A 246 9.09 19.18 -10.48
N GLU A 247 9.28 19.17 -11.80
CA GLU A 247 9.49 17.95 -12.58
C GLU A 247 10.77 17.21 -12.14
N LYS A 248 11.85 17.94 -11.83
CA LYS A 248 13.08 17.36 -11.28
C LYS A 248 12.87 16.68 -9.92
N LEU A 249 11.98 17.22 -9.08
CA LEU A 249 11.63 16.61 -7.79
C LEU A 249 10.79 15.34 -7.96
N LEU A 250 9.95 15.29 -8.98
CA LEU A 250 9.09 14.14 -9.30
C LEU A 250 9.76 13.06 -10.13
N ALA A 251 10.88 13.40 -10.78
CA ALA A 251 11.69 12.47 -11.53
C ALA A 251 12.06 11.31 -10.60
N PRO A 252 11.75 10.05 -10.98
CA PRO A 252 12.17 8.92 -10.17
C PRO A 252 13.68 9.01 -10.05
N LYS A 253 14.19 9.14 -8.80
CA LYS A 253 15.62 9.04 -8.53
C LYS A 253 16.06 7.66 -9.00
N LEU A 254 16.58 7.59 -10.23
CA LEU A 254 17.21 6.43 -10.83
C LEU A 254 18.53 6.18 -10.08
N GLN A 255 18.44 5.82 -8.81
CA GLN A 255 19.58 5.49 -7.98
C GLN A 255 19.34 4.09 -7.41
N THR A 256 20.26 3.20 -7.82
CA THR A 256 20.73 1.99 -7.12
C THR A 256 19.87 0.72 -6.99
N LYS A 257 18.70 0.55 -7.61
CA LYS A 257 18.06 -0.80 -7.65
C LYS A 257 18.49 -1.72 -8.80
N ARG A 258 19.07 -1.20 -9.89
CA ARG A 258 19.59 -2.04 -10.98
C ARG A 258 20.98 -2.63 -10.72
N ARG A 259 21.74 -2.13 -9.74
CA ARG A 259 23.01 -2.75 -9.34
C ARG A 259 22.80 -3.97 -8.44
N SER A 260 21.84 -3.95 -7.51
CA SER A 260 21.60 -5.05 -6.57
C SER A 260 21.17 -6.38 -7.23
N PHE A 261 20.32 -6.37 -8.26
CA PHE A 261 19.84 -7.62 -8.87
C PHE A 261 20.85 -8.27 -9.82
N VAL A 262 21.69 -7.46 -10.48
CA VAL A 262 22.75 -7.97 -11.35
C VAL A 262 23.97 -8.39 -10.53
N GLN A 263 24.26 -7.69 -9.43
CA GLN A 263 25.36 -8.02 -8.53
C GLN A 263 25.10 -9.30 -7.73
N TRP A 264 23.88 -9.53 -7.22
CA TRP A 264 23.50 -10.86 -6.69
C TRP A 264 23.75 -11.94 -7.75
N LYS A 265 23.23 -11.76 -8.97
CA LYS A 265 23.36 -12.79 -10.01
C LYS A 265 24.81 -13.07 -10.41
N ALA A 266 25.68 -12.06 -10.36
CA ALA A 266 27.10 -12.24 -10.57
C ALA A 266 27.77 -12.96 -9.39
N GLU A 267 27.38 -12.64 -8.16
CA GLU A 267 27.89 -13.27 -6.93
C GLU A 267 27.43 -14.75 -6.78
N VAL A 268 26.29 -15.13 -7.38
CA VAL A 268 25.84 -16.53 -7.47
C VAL A 268 26.51 -17.28 -8.64
N ALA A 269 27.04 -16.58 -9.64
CA ALA A 269 27.75 -17.17 -10.76
C ALA A 269 29.26 -17.36 -10.51
N GLU A 270 29.80 -16.79 -9.43
CA GLU A 270 31.19 -16.95 -8.97
C GLU A 270 31.33 -17.91 -7.77
N VAL A 271 30.32 -18.75 -7.51
CA VAL A 271 30.51 -19.92 -6.64
C VAL A 271 31.02 -21.05 -7.51
N ASP A 272 32.27 -21.43 -7.29
CA ASP A 272 32.99 -22.51 -7.99
C ASP A 272 32.10 -23.75 -8.20
N GLU A 273 32.13 -24.31 -9.42
CA GLU A 273 31.39 -25.50 -9.84
C GLU A 273 31.79 -26.80 -9.10
N ASP A 274 32.66 -26.70 -8.08
CA ASP A 274 33.20 -27.83 -7.32
C ASP A 274 32.54 -28.02 -5.93
N GLU A 275 31.64 -27.14 -5.49
CA GLU A 275 30.82 -27.40 -4.28
C GLU A 275 29.46 -28.02 -4.65
N THR A 276 29.52 -29.31 -4.97
CA THR A 276 28.37 -30.19 -5.18
C THR A 276 27.42 -30.16 -3.98
N PHE A 277 26.12 -30.02 -4.27
CA PHE A 277 24.98 -29.97 -3.34
C PHE A 277 24.74 -31.26 -2.51
N ASP A 278 25.71 -32.17 -2.44
CA ASP A 278 25.57 -33.47 -1.77
C ASP A 278 26.20 -33.52 -0.36
N ASN A 279 26.85 -32.44 0.12
CA ASN A 279 27.56 -32.45 1.41
C ASN A 279 26.79 -31.82 2.58
N TRP A 280 25.45 -31.85 2.56
CA TRP A 280 24.64 -31.59 3.76
C TRP A 280 24.45 -32.90 4.53
N SER A 281 25.48 -33.31 5.28
CA SER A 281 25.33 -34.40 6.23
C SER A 281 24.49 -33.94 7.42
N PHE A 282 23.34 -34.58 7.63
CA PHE A 282 22.35 -34.32 8.69
C PHE A 282 22.85 -34.67 10.11
N GLY A 283 24.17 -34.75 10.33
CA GLY A 283 24.79 -35.18 11.59
C GLY A 283 25.15 -34.06 12.57
N ASP A 284 25.14 -32.79 12.13
CA ASP A 284 25.60 -31.67 12.98
C ASP A 284 24.50 -30.98 13.81
N LEU A 285 23.25 -31.45 13.75
CA LEU A 285 22.16 -30.88 14.53
C LEU A 285 22.06 -31.38 15.99
N GLU A 286 22.79 -32.42 16.39
CA GLU A 286 22.74 -32.92 17.78
C GLU A 286 23.74 -32.22 18.73
N LYS A 287 24.69 -31.41 18.21
CA LYS A 287 25.67 -30.71 19.06
C LYS A 287 25.21 -29.36 19.62
N ILE A 288 24.03 -28.87 19.23
CA ILE A 288 23.50 -27.59 19.74
C ILE A 288 22.60 -27.80 20.99
N GLY A 289 22.28 -29.04 21.35
CA GLY A 289 21.38 -29.37 22.46
C GLY A 289 21.98 -29.50 23.87
N ASN A 290 23.31 -29.52 24.04
CA ASN A 290 23.95 -29.91 25.32
C ASN A 290 24.79 -28.81 26.00
N GLY A 291 24.27 -27.57 26.01
CA GLY A 291 24.96 -26.40 26.59
C GLY A 291 24.29 -25.77 27.83
N ARG A 292 23.44 -26.48 28.57
CA ARG A 292 22.84 -25.97 29.83
C ARG A 292 22.84 -27.02 30.94
N SER A 293 23.96 -27.15 31.64
CA SER A 293 23.96 -27.54 33.06
C SER A 293 25.32 -27.23 33.69
N ALA A 294 25.37 -26.20 34.53
CA ALA A 294 26.25 -26.07 35.69
C ALA A 294 26.17 -24.63 36.25
N ARG A 295 25.23 -24.41 37.18
CA ARG A 295 25.34 -23.34 38.17
C ARG A 295 24.95 -23.93 39.52
N SER A 296 25.96 -24.43 40.24
CA SER A 296 25.91 -24.78 41.65
C SER A 296 27.17 -24.18 42.28
N THR A 297 26.98 -23.19 43.16
CA THR A 297 27.33 -23.27 44.60
C THR A 297 28.83 -23.27 44.85
N GLU A 298 29.35 -22.12 45.25
CA GLU A 298 29.93 -21.84 46.59
C GLU A 298 30.17 -20.33 46.72
#